data_AF-A0A2N2AVI7-F1
#
_entry.id   AF-A0A2N2AVI7-F1
#
_cell.length_a   1.000
_cell.length_b   1.000
_cell.length_c   1.000
_cell.angle_alpha   90.00
_cell.angle_beta   90.00
_cell.angle_gamma   90.00
#
_symmetry.space_group_name_H-M   'P 1'
#
loop_
_entity.id
_entity.type
_entity.pdbx_description
1 polymer ?
#
loop_
_entity_poly.entity_id
_entity_poly.type
_entity_poly.pdbx_seq_one_letter_code
_entity_poly.pdbx_strand_id
1 'polypeptide(L)' 'MKENDYNLVYFAGDEYSDLAELSIEPKPDTILRVFMVFKAIDELIDIKEQSLDTINREGFTVIEWGGVEIN' A
#
# COMPACT_ATOMS: atom_id res chain seq x y z
N MET A 1 -10.84 9.40 6.45
CA MET A 1 -10.75 9.61 4.98
C MET A 1 -11.70 10.65 4.37
N LYS A 2 -13.04 10.49 4.47
CA LYS A 2 -13.99 11.33 3.70
C LYS A 2 -14.41 12.65 4.38
N GLU A 3 -14.24 12.74 5.70
CA GLU A 3 -14.65 13.90 6.52
C GLU A 3 -13.44 14.62 7.16
N ASN A 4 -12.21 14.26 6.78
CA ASN A 4 -11.00 14.89 7.29
C ASN A 4 -10.60 16.04 6.35
N ASP A 5 -10.21 17.18 6.91
CA ASP A 5 -9.69 18.31 6.13
C ASP A 5 -8.42 17.90 5.36
N TYR A 6 -7.55 17.10 6.01
CA TYR A 6 -6.36 16.51 5.40
C TYR A 6 -6.20 15.05 5.82
N ASN A 7 -5.61 14.25 4.93
CA ASN A 7 -5.16 12.89 5.24
C ASN A 7 -3.68 12.77 4.90
N LEU A 8 -2.86 12.37 5.87
CA LEU A 8 -1.52 11.89 5.60
C LEU A 8 -1.64 10.47 5.05
N VAL A 9 -1.07 10.22 3.88
CA VAL A 9 -1.11 8.93 3.18
C VAL A 9 0.31 8.40 2.99
N TYR A 10 0.48 7.11 3.25
CA TYR A 10 1.72 6.37 3.05
C TYR A 10 1.42 5.00 2.45
N PHE A 11 2.06 4.64 1.35
CA PHE A 11 2.00 3.29 0.81
C PHE A 11 3.09 2.43 1.46
N ALA A 12 2.68 1.39 2.19
CA ALA A 12 3.58 0.47 2.86
C ALA A 12 4.17 -0.54 1.87
N GLY A 13 5.48 -0.76 1.98
CA GLY A 13 6.25 -1.69 1.15
C GLY A 13 6.56 -2.98 1.89
N ASP A 14 7.84 -3.34 1.93
CA ASP A 14 8.35 -4.58 2.52
C ASP A 14 7.93 -4.74 3.99
N GLU A 15 7.85 -3.63 4.75
CA GLU A 15 7.41 -3.62 6.14
C GLU A 15 5.99 -4.18 6.34
N TYR A 16 5.12 -4.06 5.34
CA TYR A 16 3.80 -4.68 5.36
C TYR A 16 3.88 -6.13 4.89
N SER A 17 4.55 -6.39 3.77
CA SER A 17 4.55 -7.74 3.18
C SER A 17 5.27 -8.77 4.04
N ASP A 18 6.30 -8.36 4.79
CA ASP A 18 7.04 -9.22 5.71
C ASP A 18 6.20 -9.63 6.92
N LEU A 19 5.24 -8.79 7.33
CA LEU A 19 4.34 -9.08 8.46
C LEU A 19 3.10 -9.86 8.03
N ALA A 20 2.68 -9.71 6.79
CA ALA A 20 1.48 -10.33 6.23
C ALA A 20 1.85 -11.33 5.13
N GLU A 21 2.45 -12.45 5.51
CA GLU A 21 2.82 -13.51 4.55
C GLU A 21 1.62 -13.99 3.73
N LEU A 22 1.84 -14.17 2.42
CA LEU A 22 0.80 -14.55 1.46
C LEU A 22 1.24 -15.81 0.70
N SER A 23 0.42 -16.86 0.79
CA SER A 23 0.62 -18.12 0.06
C SER A 23 -0.56 -18.39 -0.86
N ILE A 24 -0.27 -18.64 -2.14
CA ILE A 24 -1.26 -18.85 -3.20
C ILE A 24 -0.82 -20.04 -4.04
N GLU A 25 -1.75 -20.97 -4.29
CA GLU A 25 -1.56 -22.12 -5.17
C GLU A 25 -2.63 -22.14 -6.28
N PRO A 26 -2.25 -22.22 -7.57
CA PRO A 26 -0.87 -22.27 -8.08
C PRO A 26 -0.08 -20.97 -7.82
N LYS A 27 1.24 -21.09 -7.69
CA LYS A 27 2.13 -19.93 -7.48
C LYS A 27 1.95 -18.88 -8.58
N PRO A 28 1.68 -17.60 -8.25
CA PRO A 28 1.65 -16.52 -9.23
C PRO A 28 3.02 -16.23 -9.83
N ASP A 29 3.03 -15.86 -11.11
CA ASP A 29 4.22 -15.37 -11.82
C ASP A 29 4.57 -13.94 -11.38
N THR A 30 3.55 -13.12 -11.10
CA THR A 30 3.70 -11.75 -10.62
C THR A 30 2.79 -11.49 -9.42
N ILE A 31 3.32 -10.87 -8.36
CA ILE A 31 2.53 -10.39 -7.21
C ILE A 31 2.77 -8.89 -7.03
N LEU A 32 1.70 -8.10 -7.02
CA LEU A 32 1.71 -6.69 -6.63
C LEU A 32 0.85 -6.51 -5.38
N ARG A 33 1.42 -5.89 -4.34
CA ARG A 33 0.68 -5.58 -3.11
C ARG A 33 0.69 -4.08 -2.90
N VAL A 34 -0.50 -3.49 -2.83
CA VAL A 34 -0.66 -2.08 -2.52
C VAL A 34 -1.39 -1.96 -1.19
N PHE A 35 -0.69 -1.43 -0.19
CA PHE A 35 -1.26 -1.25 1.14
C PHE A 35 -1.17 0.22 1.55
N MET A 36 -2.31 0.89 1.60
CA MET A 36 -2.39 2.32 1.90
C MET A 36 -2.63 2.53 3.41
N VAL A 37 -1.65 3.08 4.11
CA VAL A 37 -1.79 3.55 5.47
C VAL A 37 -2.18 5.01 5.44
N PHE A 38 -3.20 5.40 6.21
CA PHE A 38 -3.63 6.79 6.25
C PHE A 38 -3.99 7.24 7.67
N LYS A 39 -3.82 8.54 7.91
CA LYS A 39 -4.11 9.19 9.19
C LYS A 39 -4.76 10.56 8.96
N ALA A 40 -5.80 10.86 9.73
CA ALA A 40 -6.38 12.20 9.78
C ALA A 40 -5.37 13.19 10.37
N ILE A 41 -5.22 14.36 9.74
CA ILE A 41 -4.42 15.46 10.28
C ILE A 41 -5.22 16.76 10.19
N ASP A 42 -5.03 17.65 11.17
CA ASP A 42 -5.76 18.92 11.24
C ASP A 42 -5.12 20.00 10.36
N GLU A 43 -3.84 19.87 10.04
CA GLU A 43 -3.07 20.85 9.27
C GLU A 43 -2.28 20.17 8.14
N LEU A 44 -2.13 20.87 7.02
CA LEU A 44 -1.31 20.42 5.91
C LEU A 44 0.16 20.36 6.34
N ILE A 45 0.79 19.21 6.12
CA ILE A 45 2.23 19.04 6.33
C ILE A 45 2.92 18.78 5.00
N ASP A 46 4.13 19.34 4.86
CA ASP A 46 4.99 19.04 3.73
C ASP A 46 5.69 17.69 3.98
N ILE A 47 5.63 16.80 3.00
CA ILE A 47 6.23 15.46 3.09
C ILE A 47 7.10 15.20 1.87
N LYS A 48 8.12 14.38 2.08
CA LYS A 48 8.91 13.86 0.97
C LYS A 48 8.04 12.91 0.14
N GLU A 49 8.07 13.09 -1.18
CA GLU A 49 7.45 12.17 -2.13
C GLU A 49 8.00 10.74 -1.95
N GLN A 50 7.09 9.75 -1.94
CA GLN A 50 7.46 8.34 -1.93
C GLN A 50 7.88 7.91 -3.34
N SER A 51 9.02 7.21 -3.43
CA SER A 51 9.39 6.50 -4.66
C SER A 51 8.58 5.21 -4.74
N LEU A 52 7.78 5.06 -5.80
CA LEU A 52 6.99 3.86 -6.06
C LEU A 52 7.52 3.18 -7.32
N ASP A 53 7.93 1.93 -7.18
CA ASP A 53 8.43 1.15 -8.30
C ASP A 53 7.28 0.62 -9.15
N THR A 54 7.46 0.69 -10.47
CA THR A 54 6.55 0.06 -11.42
C THR A 54 7.01 -1.37 -11.67
N ILE A 55 6.07 -2.31 -11.71
CA ILE A 55 6.36 -3.70 -12.06
C ILE A 55 5.72 -4.07 -13.40
N ASN A 56 6.37 -4.98 -14.15
CA ASN A 56 5.75 -5.60 -15.32
C ASN A 56 4.82 -6.75 -14.88
N ARG A 57 3.66 -6.89 -15.53
CA ARG A 57 2.69 -7.97 -15.24
C ARG A 57 2.87 -9.07 -16.26
N GLU A 58 3.46 -10.18 -15.83
CA GLU A 58 3.71 -11.35 -16.69
C GLU A 58 2.99 -12.57 -16.12
N GLY A 59 2.41 -13.39 -16.99
CA GLY A 59 1.74 -14.64 -16.61
C GLY A 59 0.54 -14.46 -15.67
N PHE A 60 0.33 -15.43 -14.79
CA PHE A 60 -0.67 -15.37 -13.73
C PHE A 60 -0.27 -14.31 -12.70
N THR A 61 -0.98 -13.18 -12.72
CA THR A 61 -0.71 -12.03 -11.85
C THR A 61 -1.76 -11.91 -10.76
N VAL A 62 -1.31 -11.74 -9.51
CA VAL A 62 -2.15 -11.40 -8.36
C VAL A 62 -1.89 -9.95 -7.97
N ILE A 63 -2.98 -9.21 -7.73
CA ILE A 63 -2.94 -7.85 -7.20
C ILE A 63 -3.75 -7.79 -5.91
N GLU A 64 -3.08 -7.48 -4.82
CA GLU A 64 -3.71 -7.24 -3.51
C GLU A 64 -3.85 -5.73 -3.28
N TRP A 65 -5.04 -5.31 -2.86
CA TRP A 65 -5.31 -3.94 -2.42
C TRP A 65 -5.81 -3.98 -0.98
N GLY A 66 -5.10 -3.28 -0.11
CA GLY A 66 -5.47 -3.11 1.28
C GLY A 66 -5.23 -1.70 1.76
N GLY A 67 -5.64 -1.43 2.99
CA GLY A 67 -5.33 -0.19 3.66
C GLY A 67 -5.90 -0.13 5.05
N VAL A 68 -5.38 0.79 5.84
CA VAL A 68 -5.77 0.95 7.25
C VAL A 68 -5.68 2.41 7.66
N GLU A 69 -6.67 2.84 8.44
CA GLU A 69 -6.61 4.09 9.18
C GLU A 69 -5.84 3.88 10.48
N ILE A 70 -4.85 4.72 10.76
CA ILE A 70 -4.13 4.73 12.02
C ILE A 70 -4.44 6.01 12.80
N ASN A 71 -4.48 5.89 14.13
CA ASN A 71 -4.78 7.00 15.04
C ASN A 71 -3.56 7.86 15.37
#